data_AF-A0A7W0P296-F1
#
_entry.id   AF-A0A7W0P296-F1
#
_cell.length_a   1.000
_cell.length_b   1.000
_cell.length_c   1.000
_cell.angle_alpha   90.00
_cell.angle_beta   90.00
_cell.angle_gamma   90.00
#
_symmetry.space_group_name_H-M   'P 1'
#
loop_
_entity.id
_entity.type
_entity.pdbx_description
1 polymer ?
#
loop_
_entity_poly.entity_id
_entity_poly.type
_entity_poly.pdbx_seq_one_letter_code
_entity_poly.pdbx_strand_id
1 'polypeptide(L)' 'MAFPTRIAIASRNPHKLREIGRICADWPVEWWTVENHPGPWPDVEETGSTYLENALLKARAGAADLGEPALADDSG' A
#
# COMPACT_ATOMS: atom_id res chain seq x y z
N MET A 1 6.31 -4.50 20.39
CA MET A 1 5.29 -3.67 19.73
C MET A 1 4.30 -4.61 19.06
N ALA A 2 3.00 -4.32 19.12
CA ALA A 2 1.98 -5.08 18.40
C ALA A 2 1.83 -4.52 16.98
N PHE A 3 1.36 -5.35 16.04
CA PHE A 3 0.96 -4.86 14.72
C PHE A 3 -0.23 -3.89 14.84
N PRO A 4 -0.37 -2.93 13.92
CA PRO A 4 -1.62 -2.18 13.78
C PRO A 4 -2.76 -3.13 13.38
N THR A 5 -4.01 -2.77 13.68
CA THR A 5 -5.18 -3.56 13.29
C THR A 5 -5.30 -3.68 11.76
N ARG A 6 -4.94 -2.62 11.04
CA ARG A 6 -5.06 -2.50 9.58
C ARG A 6 -3.79 -1.96 8.96
N ILE A 7 -3.52 -2.38 7.73
CA ILE A 7 -2.49 -1.82 6.87
C ILE A 7 -3.04 -1.73 5.45
N ALA A 8 -2.90 -0.57 4.81
CA ALA A 8 -3.23 -0.39 3.41
C ALA A 8 -2.05 -0.80 2.50
N ILE A 9 -2.33 -1.50 1.40
CA ILE A 9 -1.37 -1.69 0.31
C ILE A 9 -1.65 -0.60 -0.73
N ALA A 10 -0.85 0.46 -0.71
CA ALA A 10 -0.95 1.61 -1.61
C ALA A 10 -0.41 1.27 -3.01
N SER A 11 -1.05 0.32 -3.68
CA SER A 11 -0.77 -0.08 -5.05
C SER A 11 -2.07 -0.36 -5.81
N ARG A 12 -2.09 0.06 -7.08
CA ARG A 12 -3.13 -0.35 -8.05
C ARG A 12 -2.72 -1.54 -8.91
N ASN A 13 -1.50 -2.06 -8.74
CA ASN A 13 -1.02 -3.18 -9.54
C ASN A 13 -1.49 -4.52 -8.94
N PRO A 14 -2.39 -5.27 -9.61
CA PRO A 14 -2.95 -6.50 -9.06
C PRO A 14 -1.89 -7.57 -8.78
N HIS A 15 -0.78 -7.59 -9.53
CA HIS A 15 0.31 -8.52 -9.29
C HIS A 15 0.98 -8.24 -7.94
N LYS A 16 1.30 -6.96 -7.66
CA LYS A 16 1.92 -6.54 -6.40
C LYS A 16 1.00 -6.80 -5.19
N LEU A 17 -0.30 -6.55 -5.34
CA LEU A 17 -1.28 -6.87 -4.30
C LEU A 17 -1.24 -8.35 -3.92
N ARG A 18 -1.21 -9.25 -4.92
CA ARG A 18 -1.11 -10.70 -4.68
C ARG A 18 0.22 -11.09 -4.07
N GLU A 19 1.33 -10.53 -4.52
CA GLU A 19 2.66 -10.87 -4.01
C GLU A 19 2.84 -10.43 -2.56
N ILE A 20 2.50 -9.18 -2.25
CA ILE A 20 2.56 -8.64 -0.89
C ILE A 20 1.62 -9.43 0.02
N GLY A 21 0.38 -9.67 -0.41
CA GLY A 21 -0.58 -10.47 0.36
C GLY A 21 -0.08 -11.88 0.63
N ARG A 22 0.65 -12.50 -0.30
CA ARG A 22 1.26 -13.82 -0.12
C ARG A 22 2.45 -13.79 0.83
N ILE A 23 3.36 -12.82 0.67
CA ILE A 23 4.58 -12.70 1.50
C ILE A 23 4.21 -12.42 2.96
N CYS A 24 3.19 -11.58 3.18
CA CYS A 24 2.76 -11.15 4.49
C CYS A 24 1.48 -11.86 4.97
N ALA A 25 1.18 -13.05 4.45
CA ALA A 25 -0.07 -13.78 4.73
C ALA A 25 -0.27 -14.08 6.21
N ASP A 26 0.82 -14.33 6.95
CA ASP A 26 0.79 -14.69 8.37
C ASP A 26 0.79 -13.47 9.31
N TRP A 27 0.75 -12.25 8.76
CA TRP A 27 0.71 -11.05 9.58
C TRP A 27 -0.68 -10.88 10.20
N PRO A 28 -0.79 -10.62 11.51
CA PRO A 28 -2.07 -10.49 12.20
C PRO A 28 -2.69 -9.10 11.95
N VAL A 29 -2.90 -8.74 10.69
CA VAL A 29 -3.43 -7.44 10.24
C VAL A 29 -4.53 -7.64 9.20
N GLU A 30 -5.49 -6.73 9.19
CA GLU A 30 -6.46 -6.61 8.10
C GLU A 30 -5.83 -5.79 6.96
N TRP A 31 -5.67 -6.41 5.79
CA TRP A 31 -5.12 -5.75 4.62
C TRP A 31 -6.20 -4.98 3.87
N TRP A 32 -6.01 -3.66 3.73
CA TRP A 32 -6.81 -2.83 2.83
C TRP A 32 -6.13 -2.72 1.48
N THR A 33 -6.88 -2.90 0.41
CA THR A 33 -6.43 -2.76 -0.97
C THR A 33 -7.50 -2.04 -1.78
N VAL A 34 -7.11 -1.55 -2.97
CA VAL A 34 -8.03 -0.95 -3.94
C VAL A 34 -9.18 -1.89 -4.33
N GLU A 35 -9.07 -3.19 -4.06
CA GLU A 35 -10.07 -4.21 -4.41
C GLU A 35 -11.09 -4.45 -3.29
N ASN A 36 -10.71 -4.25 -2.01
CA ASN A 36 -11.56 -4.62 -0.86
C ASN A 36 -12.00 -3.44 0.02
N HIS A 37 -11.37 -2.27 -0.09
CA HIS A 37 -11.76 -1.07 0.62
C HIS A 37 -12.70 -0.21 -0.26
N PRO A 38 -13.94 0.08 0.16
CA PRO A 38 -14.95 0.73 -0.67
C PRO A 38 -14.73 2.24 -0.87
N GLY A 39 -13.84 2.85 -0.09
CA GLY A 39 -13.56 4.29 -0.17
C GLY A 39 -12.62 4.65 -1.33
N PRO A 40 -12.49 5.95 -1.63
CA PRO A 40 -11.57 6.42 -2.66
C PRO A 40 -10.12 6.10 -2.29
N TRP A 41 -9.30 5.84 -3.30
CA TRP A 41 -7.86 5.63 -3.16
C TRP A 41 -7.12 6.76 -3.87
N PRO A 42 -6.04 7.32 -3.28
CA PRO A 42 -5.30 8.43 -3.88
C PRO A 42 -4.76 8.03 -5.25
N ASP A 43 -4.90 8.89 -6.26
CA ASP A 43 -4.16 8.75 -7.51
C ASP A 43 -2.83 9.49 -7.35
N VAL A 44 -1.72 8.75 -7.41
CA VAL A 44 -0.40 9.24 -7.02
C VAL A 44 0.48 9.29 -8.25
N GLU A 45 0.91 10.48 -8.62
CA GLU A 45 1.88 10.66 -9.69
C GLU A 45 3.28 10.22 -9.24
N GLU A 46 3.88 9.30 -10.00
CA GLU A 46 5.22 8.75 -9.75
C GLU A 46 6.29 9.68 -10.33
N THR A 47 6.50 10.80 -9.64
CA THR A 47 7.47 11.86 -10.01
C THR A 47 8.87 11.62 -9.48
N GLY A 48 9.10 10.52 -8.75
CA GLY A 48 10.38 10.14 -8.22
C GLY A 48 11.38 9.75 -9.31
N SER A 49 12.65 10.00 -9.04
CA SER A 49 13.78 9.59 -9.88
C SER A 49 14.27 8.17 -9.58
N THR A 50 13.76 7.56 -8.50
CA THR A 50 14.11 6.21 -8.05
C THR A 50 12.86 5.44 -7.61
N TYR A 51 12.95 4.10 -7.63
CA TYR A 51 11.88 3.22 -7.13
C TYR A 51 11.53 3.52 -5.66
N LEU A 52 12.53 3.80 -4.83
CA LEU A 52 12.29 4.14 -3.42
C LEU A 52 11.46 5.42 -3.28
N GLU A 53 11.74 6.45 -4.10
CA GLU A 53 10.97 7.70 -4.07
C GLU A 53 9.51 7.48 -4.49
N ASN A 54 9.27 6.72 -5.56
CA ASN A 54 7.92 6.38 -6.00
C ASN A 54 7.16 5.53 -4.98
N ALA A 55 7.82 4.53 -4.38
CA ALA A 55 7.23 3.74 -3.30
C ALA A 55 6.87 4.64 -2.10
N LEU A 56 7.74 5.57 -1.71
CA LEU A 56 7.45 6.51 -0.62
C LEU A 56 6.31 7.46 -0.95
N LEU A 57 6.21 7.98 -2.17
CA LEU A 57 5.09 8.82 -2.63
C LEU A 57 3.76 8.07 -2.47
N LYS A 58 3.70 6.84 -2.98
CA LYS A 58 2.52 5.97 -2.87
C LYS A 58 2.15 5.68 -1.41
N ALA A 59 3.10 5.25 -0.58
CA ALA A 59 2.85 4.93 0.82
C ALA A 59 2.36 6.15 1.61
N ARG A 60 2.98 7.33 1.41
CA ARG A 60 2.58 8.54 2.13
C ARG A 60 1.18 9.01 1.74
N ALA A 61 0.86 9.02 0.45
CA ALA A 61 -0.47 9.38 -0.01
C ALA A 61 -1.52 8.40 0.50
N GLY A 62 -1.26 7.09 0.40
CA GLY A 62 -2.14 6.06 0.94
C GLY A 62 -2.42 6.23 2.43
N ALA A 63 -1.36 6.51 3.22
CA ALA A 63 -1.53 6.72 4.65
C ALA A 63 -2.29 8.00 4.99
N ALA A 64 -2.06 9.08 4.24
CA ALA A 64 -2.72 10.36 4.45
C ALA A 64 -4.23 10.27 4.14
N ASP A 65 -4.60 9.64 3.02
CA ASP A 65 -5.98 9.60 2.54
C ASP A 65 -6.83 8.53 3.23
N LEU A 66 -6.23 7.39 3.58
CA LEU A 66 -6.94 6.26 4.21
C LEU A 66 -6.94 6.33 5.74
N GLY A 67 -6.07 7.16 6.33
CA GLY A 67 -5.94 7.29 7.78
C GLY A 67 -5.33 6.06 8.48
N GLU A 68 -4.76 5.13 7.72
CA GLU A 68 -4.16 3.89 8.21
C GLU A 68 -2.69 3.81 7.76
N PRO A 69 -1.80 3.06 8.46
CA PRO A 69 -0.46 2.79 7.96
C PRO A 69 -0.52 2.18 6.55
N ALA A 70 0.38 2.60 5.66
CA ALA A 70 0.40 2.13 4.29
C ALA A 70 1.76 1.57 3.86
N LEU A 71 1.72 0.43 3.19
CA LEU A 71 2.83 -0.21 2.50
C LEU A 71 2.70 0.07 1.00
N ALA A 72 3.82 0.37 0.34
CA ALA A 72 3.87 0.46 -1.10
C ALA A 72 5.16 -0.18 -1.62
N ASP A 73 5.10 -0.59 -2.88
CA ASP A 73 6.22 -1.16 -3.62
C ASP A 73 6.32 -0.49 -5.00
N ASP A 74 7.55 -0.25 -5.45
CA ASP A 74 7.83 0.21 -6.80
C ASP A 74 8.94 -0.60 -7.46
N SER A 75 8.77 -0.88 -8.76
CA SER A 75 9.62 -1.82 -9.51
C SER A 75 9.52 -1.55 -11.01
N GLY A 76 10.53 -1.94 -11.79
CA GLY A 76 10.52 -1.87 -13.26
C GLY A 76 11.41 -2.92 -13.88
#